data_AF-A0A547NQW1-F1
#
_entry.id   AF-A0A547NQW1-F1
#
_cell.length_a   1.000
_cell.length_b   1.000
_cell.length_c   1.000
_cell.angle_alpha   90.00
_cell.angle_beta   90.00
_cell.angle_gamma   90.00
#
_symmetry.space_group_name_H-M   'P 1'
#
loop_
_entity.id
_entity.type
_entity.pdbx_description
1 polymer ?
#
loop_
_entity_poly.entity_id
_entity_poly.type
_entity_poly.pdbx_seq_one_letter_code
_entity_poly.pdbx_strand_id
1 'polypeptide(L)'
;MIIDNWTAGAAPSHYAAATLRALADMLADCDRQLQRENVSDTFKQSARQLAAAAARAEDAVNTGNQAQVGPARQDLRTALAKFVVANAADQATNP
;
A
#
# COMPACT_ATOMS: atom_id res chain seq x y z
N MET A 1 6.94 -8.92 8.75
CA MET A 1 6.19 -9.42 7.57
C MET A 1 7.08 -9.33 6.33
N ILE A 2 6.79 -10.06 5.24
CA ILE A 2 7.62 -10.07 4.00
C ILE A 2 7.74 -8.65 3.41
N ILE A 3 6.66 -7.86 3.49
CA ILE A 3 6.63 -6.45 3.06
C ILE A 3 7.56 -5.60 3.94
N ASP A 4 7.59 -5.80 5.26
CA ASP A 4 8.49 -5.07 6.16
C ASP A 4 9.97 -5.35 5.83
N ASN A 5 10.28 -6.61 5.51
CA ASN A 5 11.65 -7.01 5.19
C ASN A 5 12.10 -6.46 3.82
N TRP A 6 11.22 -6.49 2.82
CA TRP A 6 11.47 -5.86 1.53
C TRP A 6 11.59 -4.33 1.67
N THR A 7 10.70 -3.70 2.44
CA THR A 7 10.76 -2.26 2.70
C THR A 7 11.95 -1.83 3.55
N ALA A 8 12.57 -2.75 4.30
CA ALA A 8 13.81 -2.53 5.03
C ALA A 8 15.07 -2.67 4.17
N GLY A 9 14.99 -3.14 2.93
CA GLY A 9 16.14 -3.25 2.04
C GLY A 9 16.38 -4.61 1.42
N ALA A 10 15.66 -5.65 1.84
CA ALA A 10 15.89 -7.01 1.35
C ALA A 10 15.74 -7.11 -0.17
N ALA A 11 16.50 -8.04 -0.76
CA ALA A 11 16.45 -8.31 -2.19
C ALA A 11 15.01 -8.62 -2.63
N PRO A 12 14.56 -8.11 -3.79
CA PRO A 12 13.25 -8.45 -4.32
C PRO A 12 13.14 -9.96 -4.52
N SER A 13 12.06 -10.55 -4.02
CA SER A 13 11.76 -11.97 -4.22
C SER A 13 10.42 -12.12 -4.92
N HIS A 14 10.23 -13.23 -5.61
CA HIS A 14 8.94 -13.57 -6.23
C HIS A 14 7.81 -13.63 -5.18
N TYR A 15 8.15 -13.98 -3.94
CA TYR A 15 7.25 -13.90 -2.79
C TYR A 15 6.86 -12.46 -2.44
N ALA A 16 7.80 -11.50 -2.51
CA ALA A 16 7.48 -10.09 -2.27
C ALA A 16 6.50 -9.55 -3.32
N ALA A 17 6.68 -9.88 -4.61
CA ALA A 17 5.73 -9.51 -5.66
C ALA A 17 4.33 -10.07 -5.41
N ALA A 18 4.22 -11.37 -5.10
CA ALA A 18 2.93 -11.99 -4.80
C ALA A 18 2.24 -11.36 -3.57
N THR A 19 3.02 -10.99 -2.54
CA THR A 19 2.48 -10.34 -1.34
C THR A 19 2.02 -8.90 -1.64
N LEU A 20 2.76 -8.16 -2.46
CA LEU A 20 2.40 -6.81 -2.90
C LEU A 20 1.12 -6.83 -3.75
N ARG A 21 0.98 -7.81 -4.62
CA ARG A 21 -0.25 -8.03 -5.40
C ARG A 21 -1.44 -8.31 -4.51
N ALA A 22 -1.31 -9.26 -3.58
CA ALA A 22 -2.39 -9.59 -2.62
C ALA A 22 -2.78 -8.37 -1.77
N LEU A 23 -1.81 -7.53 -1.38
CA LEU A 23 -2.08 -6.27 -0.70
C LEU A 23 -2.85 -5.28 -1.60
N ALA A 24 -2.43 -5.12 -2.85
CA ALA A 24 -3.10 -4.24 -3.80
C ALA A 24 -4.56 -4.67 -4.05
N ASP A 25 -4.80 -5.98 -4.21
CA ASP A 25 -6.13 -6.56 -4.38
C ASP A 25 -7.00 -6.33 -3.14
N MET A 26 -6.47 -6.61 -1.93
CA MET A 26 -7.16 -6.33 -0.67
C MET A 26 -7.53 -4.85 -0.55
N LEU A 27 -6.63 -3.93 -0.92
CA LEU A 27 -6.88 -2.50 -0.82
C LEU A 27 -7.88 -1.99 -1.85
N ALA A 28 -7.91 -2.59 -3.04
CA ALA A 28 -8.94 -2.31 -4.03
C ALA A 28 -10.33 -2.75 -3.54
N ASP A 29 -10.41 -3.91 -2.88
CA ASP A 29 -11.64 -4.38 -2.25
C ASP A 29 -12.01 -3.55 -1.01
N CYS A 30 -11.04 -3.10 -0.23
CA CYS A 30 -11.26 -2.11 0.83
C CYS A 30 -11.81 -0.80 0.25
N ASP A 31 -11.22 -0.22 -0.80
CA ASP A 31 -11.74 1.04 -1.38
C ASP A 31 -13.21 0.88 -1.81
N ARG A 32 -13.58 -0.25 -2.42
CA ARG A 32 -14.98 -0.55 -2.77
C ARG A 32 -15.90 -0.60 -1.55
N GLN A 33 -15.43 -1.14 -0.42
CA GLN A 33 -16.17 -1.15 0.84
C GLN A 33 -16.27 0.25 1.44
N LEU A 34 -15.15 0.98 1.48
CA LEU A 34 -15.10 2.37 1.98
C LEU A 34 -15.98 3.32 1.16
N GLN A 35 -16.19 3.08 -0.14
CA GLN A 35 -17.16 3.86 -0.91
C GLN A 35 -18.60 3.75 -0.38
N ARG A 36 -18.93 2.63 0.26
CA ARG A 36 -20.26 2.36 0.83
C ARG A 36 -20.36 2.78 2.29
N GLU A 37 -19.23 2.88 2.97
CA GLU A 37 -19.15 3.33 4.35
C GLU A 37 -19.04 4.85 4.46
N ASN A 38 -19.55 5.38 5.57
CA ASN A 38 -19.53 6.80 5.87
C ASN A 38 -18.20 7.20 6.55
N VAL A 39 -17.09 6.84 5.92
CA VAL A 39 -15.73 7.21 6.33
C VAL A 39 -15.28 8.50 5.64
N SER A 40 -14.29 9.18 6.19
CA SER A 40 -13.73 10.42 5.65
C SER A 40 -13.10 10.24 4.26
N ASP A 41 -13.21 11.27 3.43
CA ASP A 41 -12.56 11.31 2.11
C ASP A 41 -11.04 11.18 2.20
N THR A 42 -10.44 11.69 3.29
CA THR A 42 -9.01 11.54 3.57
C THR A 42 -8.63 10.07 3.71
N PHE A 43 -9.43 9.28 4.41
CA PHE A 43 -9.18 7.85 4.56
C PHE A 43 -9.33 7.11 3.23
N LYS A 44 -10.41 7.38 2.48
CA LYS A 44 -10.62 6.82 1.12
C LYS A 44 -9.44 7.13 0.19
N GLN A 45 -8.99 8.39 0.18
CA GLN A 45 -7.85 8.81 -0.65
C GLN A 45 -6.54 8.14 -0.23
N SER A 46 -6.30 7.97 1.07
CA SER A 46 -5.10 7.29 1.57
C SER A 46 -5.08 5.81 1.18
N ALA A 47 -6.24 5.12 1.20
CA ALA A 47 -6.38 3.73 0.79
C ALA A 47 -6.05 3.57 -0.70
N ARG A 48 -6.60 4.44 -1.56
CA ARG A 48 -6.31 4.46 -3.01
C ARG A 48 -4.84 4.72 -3.30
N GLN A 49 -4.22 5.66 -2.59
CA GLN A 49 -2.79 5.95 -2.72
C GLN A 49 -1.92 4.75 -2.35
N LEU A 50 -2.32 4.03 -1.30
CA LEU A 50 -1.63 2.81 -0.87
C LEU A 50 -1.76 1.69 -1.91
N ALA A 51 -2.96 1.46 -2.45
CA ALA A 51 -3.18 0.48 -3.52
C ALA A 51 -2.31 0.77 -4.75
N ALA A 52 -2.28 2.03 -5.19
CA ALA A 52 -1.46 2.45 -6.33
C ALA A 52 0.05 2.28 -6.05
N ALA A 53 0.51 2.57 -4.84
CA ALA A 53 1.91 2.36 -4.46
C ALA A 53 2.27 0.86 -4.41
N ALA A 54 1.36 0.01 -3.92
CA ALA A 54 1.55 -1.44 -3.92
C ALA A 54 1.64 -2.02 -5.34
N ALA A 55 0.79 -1.56 -6.26
CA ALA A 55 0.85 -1.95 -7.67
C ALA A 55 2.17 -1.51 -8.34
N ARG A 56 2.63 -0.27 -8.10
CA ARG A 56 3.94 0.20 -8.59
C ARG A 56 5.11 -0.60 -8.01
N ALA A 57 5.01 -0.99 -6.74
CA ALA A 57 6.00 -1.85 -6.09
C ALA A 57 6.01 -3.26 -6.70
N GLU A 58 4.84 -3.86 -6.95
CA GLU A 58 4.73 -5.15 -7.65
C GLU A 58 5.39 -5.07 -9.02
N ASP A 59 5.06 -4.06 -9.83
CA ASP A 59 5.60 -3.89 -11.17
C ASP A 59 7.12 -3.69 -11.16
N ALA A 60 7.64 -2.88 -10.24
CA ALA A 60 9.09 -2.69 -10.08
C ALA A 60 9.82 -3.98 -9.69
N VAL A 61 9.20 -4.85 -8.88
CA VAL A 61 9.76 -6.16 -8.53
C VAL A 61 9.68 -7.13 -9.71
N ASN A 62 8.55 -7.17 -10.43
CA ASN A 62 8.33 -8.06 -11.57
C ASN A 62 9.21 -7.72 -12.78
N THR A 63 9.42 -6.44 -13.04
CA THR A 63 10.30 -5.97 -14.12
C THR A 63 11.78 -6.17 -13.80
N GLY A 64 12.14 -6.48 -12.55
CA GLY A 64 13.51 -6.62 -12.09
C GLY A 64 14.31 -5.31 -12.11
N ASN A 65 13.66 -4.18 -12.36
CA ASN A 65 14.31 -2.89 -12.53
C ASN A 65 14.71 -2.31 -11.17
N GLN A 66 15.95 -2.59 -10.75
CA GLN A 66 16.51 -2.13 -9.48
C GLN A 66 16.43 -0.60 -9.29
N ALA A 67 16.50 0.17 -10.38
CA ALA A 67 16.37 1.62 -10.33
C ALA A 67 14.97 2.10 -9.94
N GLN A 68 13.93 1.28 -10.18
CA GLN A 68 12.55 1.55 -9.81
C GLN A 68 12.16 0.94 -8.46
N VAL A 69 12.82 -0.15 -8.04
CA VAL A 69 12.56 -0.83 -6.75
C VAL A 69 12.76 0.13 -5.57
N GLY A 70 13.84 0.92 -5.56
CA GLY A 70 14.12 1.88 -4.49
C GLY A 70 13.01 2.93 -4.32
N PRO A 71 12.68 3.70 -5.38
CA PRO A 71 11.57 4.64 -5.37
C PRO A 71 10.23 4.01 -5.02
N ALA A 72 9.87 2.87 -5.64
CA ALA A 72 8.59 2.20 -5.38
C ALA A 72 8.46 1.71 -3.93
N ARG A 73 9.56 1.28 -3.33
CA ARG A 73 9.64 0.91 -1.91
C ARG A 73 9.40 2.11 -1.00
N GLN A 74 9.99 3.27 -1.31
CA GLN A 74 9.84 4.47 -0.51
C GLN A 74 8.42 5.07 -0.64
N ASP A 75 7.85 5.02 -1.84
CA ASP A 75 6.46 5.34 -2.11
C ASP A 75 5.52 4.48 -1.26
N LEU A 76 5.73 3.15 -1.25
CA LEU A 76 4.91 2.24 -0.46
C LEU A 76 4.99 2.54 1.05
N ARG A 77 6.19 2.77 1.58
CA ARG A 77 6.36 3.14 3.00
C ARG A 77 5.64 4.44 3.34
N THR A 78 5.72 5.43 2.46
CA THR A 78 5.06 6.72 2.65
C THR A 78 3.55 6.58 2.61
N ALA A 79 3.02 5.81 1.66
CA ALA A 79 1.59 5.55 1.56
C ALA A 79 1.06 4.76 2.75
N LEU A 80 1.81 3.78 3.26
CA LEU A 80 1.46 3.03 4.48
C LEU A 80 1.36 3.96 5.69
N ALA A 81 2.35 4.83 5.88
CA ALA A 81 2.35 5.79 6.98
C ALA A 81 1.14 6.73 6.91
N LYS A 82 0.82 7.25 5.72
CA LYS A 82 -0.37 8.10 5.50
C LYS A 82 -1.67 7.36 5.79
N PHE A 83 -1.77 6.10 5.35
CA PHE A 83 -2.95 5.27 5.59
C PHE A 83 -3.18 5.01 7.08
N VAL A 84 -2.12 4.67 7.83
CA VAL A 84 -2.20 4.46 9.29
C VAL A 84 -2.69 5.71 10.01
N VAL A 85 -2.15 6.88 9.66
CA VAL A 85 -2.57 8.17 10.24
C VAL A 85 -4.02 8.49 9.88
N ALA A 86 -4.41 8.29 8.62
CA ALA A 86 -5.78 8.55 8.18
C ALA A 86 -6.79 7.60 8.83
N ASN A 87 -6.47 6.32 8.98
CA ASN A 87 -7.30 5.34 9.68
C ASN A 87 -7.54 5.74 11.15
N ALA A 88 -6.47 6.14 11.85
CA ALA A 88 -6.57 6.57 13.24
C ALA A 88 -7.42 7.84 13.40
N ALA A 89 -7.29 8.79 12.47
CA ALA A 89 -8.11 10.00 12.45
C ALA A 89 -9.59 9.69 12.18
N ASP A 90 -9.87 8.76 11.26
CA ASP A 90 -11.22 8.33 10.93
C ASP A 90 -11.93 7.69 12.13
N GLN A 91 -11.27 6.76 12.81
CA GLN A 91 -11.79 6.11 14.03
C GLN A 91 -11.99 7.07 15.20
N ALA A 92 -11.18 8.13 15.30
CA ALA A 92 -11.38 9.18 16.31
C ALA A 92 -12.61 10.05 16.01
N THR A 93 -13.05 10.11 14.75
CA THR A 93 -14.15 10.98 14.31
C THR A 93 -15.48 10.22 14.20
N ASN A 94 -15.46 8.89 14.09
CA ASN A 94 -16.62 8.02 13.96
C ASN A 94 -16.49 6.79 14.90
N PRO A 95 -16.76 6.96 16.22
CA PRO A 95 -16.63 5.88 17.22
C PRO A 95 -17.75 4.83 17.15
#